data_AF-A0A8T3PJN5-F1
#
_entry.id   AF-A0A8T3PJN5-F1
#
_cell.length_a   1.000
_cell.length_b   1.000
_cell.length_c   1.000
_cell.angle_alpha   90.00
_cell.angle_beta   90.00
_cell.angle_gamma   90.00
#
_symmetry.space_group_name_H-M   'P 1'
#
loop_
_entity.id
_entity.type
_entity.pdbx_description
1 polymer ?
#
loop_
_entity_poly.entity_id
_entity_poly.type
_entity_poly.pdbx_seq_one_letter_code
_entity_poly.pdbx_strand_id
1 'polypeptide(L)'
;MGGVQIDEAVTQAFLEALEPAGIQATLIAAQQLEADHDTALAHWQLAVDLARYEAERAERRYRAVEPENRLVARGLETEWEHRLRELDYAQAEH
;
A
#
# COMPACT_ATOMS: atom_id res chain seq x y z
N MET A 1 -29.34 42.17 -26.97
CA MET A 1 -30.16 41.43 -25.98
C MET A 1 -30.26 39.95 -26.30
N GLY A 2 -30.48 39.51 -27.56
CA GLY A 2 -30.64 38.08 -27.87
C GLY A 2 -29.40 37.19 -27.72
N GLY A 3 -28.18 37.72 -27.94
CA GLY A 3 -26.95 36.91 -27.84
C GLY A 3 -26.62 36.42 -26.43
N VAL A 4 -26.82 37.28 -25.41
CA VAL A 4 -26.61 36.91 -23.99
C VAL A 4 -27.61 35.85 -23.54
N GLN A 5 -28.86 35.98 -23.98
CA GLN A 5 -29.93 35.03 -23.62
C GLN A 5 -29.73 33.64 -24.25
N ILE A 6 -29.16 33.60 -25.47
CA ILE A 6 -28.80 32.35 -26.14
C ILE A 6 -27.57 31.71 -25.47
N ASP A 7 -26.56 32.50 -25.14
CA ASP A 7 -25.34 32.03 -24.47
C ASP A 7 -25.65 31.42 -23.10
N GLU A 8 -26.55 32.05 -22.35
CA GLU A 8 -27.03 31.58 -21.05
C GLU A 8 -27.83 30.27 -21.17
N ALA A 9 -28.71 30.15 -22.17
CA ALA A 9 -29.47 28.92 -22.44
C ALA A 9 -28.57 27.76 -22.88
N VAL A 10 -27.54 28.03 -23.68
CA VAL A 10 -26.56 27.02 -24.12
C VAL A 10 -25.70 26.57 -22.95
N THR A 11 -25.25 27.50 -22.10
CA THR A 11 -24.49 27.19 -20.89
C THR A 11 -25.31 26.32 -19.93
N GLN A 12 -26.58 26.66 -19.71
CA GLN A 12 -27.48 25.89 -18.84
C GLN A 12 -27.70 24.48 -19.38
N ALA A 13 -28.02 24.33 -20.67
CA ALA A 13 -28.22 23.02 -21.30
C ALA A 13 -26.95 22.16 -21.30
N PHE A 14 -25.78 22.80 -21.45
CA PHE A 14 -24.48 22.12 -21.37
C PHE A 14 -24.17 21.65 -19.95
N LEU A 15 -24.43 22.47 -18.93
CA LEU A 15 -24.28 22.11 -17.52
C LEU A 15 -25.26 21.01 -17.11
N GLU A 16 -26.52 21.07 -17.53
CA GLU A 16 -27.53 20.03 -17.30
C GLU A 16 -27.14 18.68 -17.94
N ALA A 17 -26.48 18.73 -19.11
CA ALA A 17 -25.99 17.53 -19.78
C ALA A 17 -24.74 16.92 -19.12
N LEU A 18 -23.90 17.76 -18.50
CA LEU A 18 -22.64 17.35 -17.86
C LEU A 18 -22.79 16.98 -16.38
N GLU A 19 -23.73 17.61 -15.66
CA GLU A 19 -23.85 17.51 -14.20
C GLU A 19 -24.02 16.07 -13.70
N PRO A 20 -24.95 15.25 -14.22
CA PRO A 20 -25.21 13.95 -13.64
C PRO A 20 -24.07 12.95 -13.92
N ALA A 21 -23.56 12.93 -15.15
CA ALA A 21 -22.54 11.97 -15.57
C ALA A 21 -21.13 12.35 -15.06
N GLY A 22 -20.80 13.64 -15.02
CA GLY A 22 -19.51 14.12 -14.52
C GLY A 22 -19.36 13.96 -13.00
N ILE A 23 -20.42 14.23 -12.23
CA ILE A 23 -20.42 14.01 -10.78
C ILE A 23 -20.36 12.51 -10.46
N GLN A 24 -21.08 11.66 -11.21
CA GLN A 24 -20.98 10.21 -11.05
C GLN A 24 -19.59 9.67 -11.39
N ALA A 25 -18.98 10.14 -12.49
CA ALA A 25 -17.65 9.71 -12.89
C ALA A 25 -16.58 10.12 -11.86
N THR A 26 -16.67 11.33 -11.30
CA THR A 26 -15.75 11.79 -10.26
C THR A 26 -15.93 11.01 -8.95
N LEU A 27 -17.17 10.67 -8.56
CA LEU A 27 -17.43 9.82 -7.40
C LEU A 27 -16.87 8.40 -7.59
N ILE A 28 -17.06 7.80 -8.76
CA ILE A 28 -16.50 6.48 -9.09
C ILE A 28 -14.97 6.52 -9.05
N ALA A 29 -14.35 7.55 -9.62
CA ALA A 29 -12.90 7.71 -9.60
C ALA A 29 -12.36 7.87 -8.17
N ALA A 30 -13.06 8.62 -7.31
CA ALA A 30 -12.69 8.74 -5.91
C ALA A 30 -12.81 7.40 -5.15
N GLN A 31 -13.89 6.66 -5.37
CA GLN A 31 -14.09 5.32 -4.78
C GLN A 31 -13.03 4.32 -5.24
N GLN A 32 -12.62 4.38 -6.51
CA GLN A 32 -11.54 3.55 -7.04
C GLN A 32 -10.19 3.89 -6.39
N LEU A 33 -9.88 5.19 -6.26
CA LEU A 33 -8.64 5.62 -5.60
C LEU A 33 -8.59 5.19 -4.13
N GLU A 34 -9.71 5.27 -3.42
CA GLU A 34 -9.84 4.81 -2.03
C GLU A 34 -9.68 3.28 -1.93
N ALA A 35 -10.33 2.53 -2.81
CA ALA A 35 -10.18 1.07 -2.86
C ALA A 35 -8.75 0.63 -3.20
N ASP A 36 -8.09 1.32 -4.12
CA ASP A 36 -6.70 1.06 -4.50
C ASP A 36 -5.76 1.37 -3.32
N HIS A 37 -6.01 2.46 -2.59
CA HIS A 37 -5.27 2.83 -1.39
C HIS A 37 -5.42 1.78 -0.27
N ASP A 38 -6.67 1.37 0.02
CA ASP A 38 -6.96 0.35 1.03
C ASP A 38 -6.30 -0.99 0.68
N THR A 39 -6.33 -1.36 -0.61
CA THR A 39 -5.67 -2.56 -1.12
C THR A 39 -4.17 -2.48 -0.95
N ALA A 40 -3.54 -1.36 -1.33
CA ALA A 40 -2.10 -1.14 -1.15
C ALA A 40 -1.68 -1.21 0.32
N LEU A 41 -2.45 -0.58 1.21
CA LEU A 41 -2.21 -0.61 2.65
C LEU A 41 -2.31 -2.04 3.21
N ALA A 42 -3.33 -2.80 2.81
CA ALA A 42 -3.49 -4.19 3.23
C ALA A 42 -2.34 -5.08 2.76
N HIS A 43 -1.86 -4.90 1.52
CA HIS A 43 -0.72 -5.62 0.99
C HIS A 43 0.58 -5.29 1.74
N TRP A 44 0.82 -4.01 2.00
CA TRP A 44 1.97 -3.56 2.78
C TRP A 44 1.95 -4.14 4.20
N GLN A 45 0.80 -4.08 4.88
CA GLN A 45 0.62 -4.62 6.23
C GLN A 45 0.97 -6.12 6.27
N LEU A 46 0.47 -6.89 5.30
CA LEU A 46 0.77 -8.32 5.17
C LEU A 46 2.27 -8.58 4.96
N ALA A 47 2.93 -7.79 4.13
CA ALA A 47 4.36 -7.92 3.87
C ALA A 47 5.19 -7.68 5.15
N VAL A 48 4.86 -6.64 5.91
CA VAL A 48 5.50 -6.34 7.20
C VAL A 48 5.29 -7.49 8.20
N ASP A 49 4.08 -8.03 8.29
CA ASP A 49 3.77 -9.12 9.21
C ASP A 49 4.52 -10.41 8.86
N LEU A 50 4.63 -10.73 7.57
CA LEU A 50 5.41 -11.87 7.09
C LEU A 50 6.91 -11.68 7.41
N ALA A 51 7.48 -10.52 7.09
CA ALA A 51 8.89 -10.23 7.35
C ALA A 51 9.20 -10.32 8.87
N ARG A 52 8.28 -9.83 9.71
CA ARG A 52 8.40 -9.92 11.17
C ARG A 52 8.41 -11.37 11.64
N TYR A 53 7.45 -12.16 11.17
CA TYR A 53 7.37 -13.57 11.51
C TYR A 53 8.65 -14.33 11.12
N GLU A 54 9.22 -14.04 9.95
CA GLU A 54 10.46 -14.67 9.50
C GLU A 54 11.67 -14.25 10.34
N ALA A 55 11.76 -12.98 10.72
CA ALA A 55 12.82 -12.48 11.62
C ALA A 55 12.75 -13.15 13.00
N GLU A 56 11.57 -13.23 13.61
CA GLU A 56 11.38 -13.94 14.88
C GLU A 56 11.69 -15.43 14.77
N ARG A 57 11.33 -16.06 13.65
CA ARG A 57 11.64 -17.47 13.40
C ARG A 57 13.14 -17.68 13.25
N ALA A 58 13.86 -16.79 12.59
CA ALA A 58 15.32 -16.84 12.49
C ALA A 58 15.98 -16.64 13.86
N GLU A 59 15.51 -15.68 14.65
CA GLU A 59 15.97 -15.43 16.03
C GLU A 59 15.82 -16.69 16.90
N ARG A 60 14.64 -17.33 16.89
CA ARG A 60 14.41 -18.56 17.66
C ARG A 60 15.38 -19.68 17.27
N ARG A 61 15.69 -19.83 15.98
CA ARG A 61 16.69 -20.81 15.51
C ARG A 61 18.09 -20.47 16.00
N TYR A 62 18.50 -19.21 15.90
CA TYR A 62 19.79 -18.75 16.40
C TYR A 62 19.91 -18.99 17.91
N ARG A 63 18.89 -18.67 18.70
CA ARG A 63 18.88 -18.89 20.15
C ARG A 63 18.87 -20.35 20.58
N ALA A 64 18.44 -21.27 19.70
CA ALA A 64 18.39 -22.70 19.99
C ALA A 64 19.68 -23.45 19.63
N VAL A 65 20.68 -22.79 19.01
CA VAL A 65 21.93 -23.43 18.61
C VAL A 65 22.87 -23.60 19.81
N GLU A 66 23.47 -24.78 19.93
CA GLU A 66 24.51 -25.05 20.94
C GLU A 66 25.77 -24.19 20.68
N PRO A 67 26.41 -23.62 21.72
CA PRO A 67 27.59 -22.75 21.58
C PRO A 67 28.79 -23.40 20.89
N GLU A 68 28.91 -24.73 20.98
CA GLU A 68 29.99 -25.52 20.37
C GLU A 68 29.87 -25.52 18.84
N ASN A 69 28.66 -25.31 18.30
CA ASN A 69 28.38 -25.31 16.87
C ASN A 69 28.62 -23.93 16.24
N ARG A 70 29.81 -23.34 16.48
CA ARG A 70 30.14 -21.94 16.12
C ARG A 70 29.91 -21.58 14.64
N LEU A 71 30.16 -22.50 13.71
CA LEU A 71 29.91 -22.27 12.28
C LEU A 71 28.41 -22.18 11.96
N VAL A 72 27.60 -23.04 12.58
CA VAL A 72 26.14 -23.01 12.44
C VAL A 72 25.59 -21.75 13.09
N ALA A 73 26.09 -21.38 14.27
CA ALA A 73 25.70 -20.16 14.96
C ALA A 73 25.94 -18.91 14.10
N ARG A 74 27.12 -18.77 13.47
CA ARG A 74 27.40 -17.66 12.54
C ARG A 74 26.48 -17.64 11.32
N GLY A 75 26.17 -18.81 10.75
CA GLY A 75 25.23 -18.89 9.63
C GLY A 75 23.81 -18.45 10.03
N LEU A 76 23.35 -18.89 11.20
CA LEU A 76 22.04 -18.50 11.73
C LEU A 76 21.98 -17.02 12.13
N GLU A 77 23.06 -16.46 12.65
CA GLU A 77 23.22 -15.03 12.93
C GLU A 77 23.11 -14.22 11.63
N THR A 78 23.86 -14.61 10.59
CA THR A 78 23.82 -13.94 9.27
C THR A 78 22.42 -13.99 8.67
N GLU A 79 21.73 -15.13 8.75
CA GLU A 79 20.35 -15.27 8.29
C GLU A 79 19.39 -14.38 9.10
N TRP A 80 19.56 -14.32 10.43
CA TRP A 80 18.74 -13.47 11.28
C TRP A 80 18.94 -11.98 10.96
N GLU A 81 20.18 -11.52 10.82
CA GLU A 81 20.51 -10.15 10.39
C GLU A 81 19.95 -9.82 9.00
N HIS A 82 19.91 -10.80 8.09
CA HIS A 82 19.26 -10.61 6.79
C HIS A 82 17.75 -10.41 6.96
N ARG A 83 17.06 -11.27 7.73
CA ARG A 83 15.61 -11.11 7.96
C ARG A 83 15.25 -9.82 8.69
N LEU A 84 16.10 -9.34 9.59
CA LEU A 84 15.92 -8.03 10.23
C LEU A 84 15.99 -6.90 9.20
N ARG A 85 16.94 -6.95 8.26
CA ARG A 85 17.01 -5.96 7.17
C ARG A 85 15.81 -6.01 6.23
N GLU A 86 15.30 -7.20 5.92
CA GLU A 86 14.07 -7.34 5.14
C GLU A 86 12.85 -6.78 5.87
N LEU A 87 12.77 -6.96 7.19
CA LEU A 87 11.73 -6.34 8.03
C LEU A 87 11.84 -4.80 8.02
N ASP A 88 13.05 -4.27 8.21
CA ASP A 88 13.29 -2.83 8.18
C ASP A 88 12.92 -2.24 6.80
N TYR A 89 13.26 -2.94 5.72
CA TYR A 89 12.88 -2.55 4.36
C TYR A 89 11.36 -2.55 4.18
N ALA A 90 10.67 -3.62 4.58
CA ALA A 90 9.22 -3.72 4.47
C ALA A 90 8.51 -2.61 5.29
N GLN A 91 9.06 -2.24 6.45
CA GLN A 91 8.53 -1.14 7.27
C GLN A 91 8.76 0.25 6.66
N ALA A 92 9.82 0.42 5.87
CA ALA A 92 10.19 1.70 5.24
C ALA A 92 9.49 1.95 3.89
N GLU A 93 8.79 0.95 3.33
CA GLU A 93 8.10 1.04 2.04
C GLU A 93 6.74 1.79 2.10
N HIS A 94 6.41 2.38 3.26
CA HIS A 94 5.24 3.24 3.51
C HIS A 94 5.68 4.64 3.94
#